data_AF-A0A558AU32-F1
#
_entry.id   AF-A0A558AU32-F1
#
_cell.length_a   1.000
_cell.length_b   1.000
_cell.length_c   1.000
_cell.angle_alpha   90.00
_cell.angle_beta   90.00
_cell.angle_gamma   90.00
#
_symmetry.space_group_name_H-M   'P 1'
#
loop_
_entity.id
_entity.type
_entity.pdbx_description
1 polymer ?
#
loop_
_entity_poly.entity_id
_entity_poly.type
_entity_poly.pdbx_seq_one_letter_code
_entity_poly.pdbx_strand_id
1 'polypeptide(L)'
;MFYNLIYFNENLYDTYYAFASAGQAVEFKEIESQTDKGAQLGFDSTQIGLGKSSVIKGEIISNAPSKLISFERSLVHNDYFVDFEAGDAFREIEDLSRRMIFRATLPLKIHEAFDMYEVTRLMKSKLLDAGLMGSTSDDADLFNMVFDFDKVKLPVYNNDMDTLIFSKLHRDCLLIEENEFDELEEDNIVLAKVKKTYDGAVTLFDPLKDFMNLDSNTRKIMESDIGSHKQLQPIYHDTNAIEVEIIAIYT
;
A
#
# COMPACT_ATOMS: atom_id res chain seq x y z
N MET A 1 -9.18 20.67 2.95
CA MET A 1 -9.10 19.51 3.85
C MET A 1 -7.62 19.18 3.98
N PHE A 2 -7.09 19.17 5.19
CA PHE A 2 -5.71 18.75 5.42
C PHE A 2 -5.78 17.25 5.71
N TYR A 3 -5.27 16.44 4.78
CA TYR A 3 -5.17 15.00 4.98
C TYR A 3 -3.99 14.73 5.90
N ASN A 4 -4.22 14.03 7.01
CA ASN A 4 -3.13 13.41 7.73
C ASN A 4 -2.94 12.00 7.15
N LEU A 5 -1.92 11.82 6.28
CA LEU A 5 -1.68 10.53 5.66
C LEU A 5 -0.89 9.62 6.60
N ILE A 6 -1.45 8.44 6.85
CA ILE A 6 -0.83 7.37 7.63
C ILE A 6 -0.11 6.38 6.70
N TYR A 7 -0.68 6.14 5.52
CA TYR A 7 -0.14 5.21 4.53
C TYR A 7 -0.41 5.74 3.12
N PHE A 8 0.57 5.63 2.22
CA PHE A 8 0.40 5.95 0.81
C PHE A 8 1.26 5.08 -0.09
N ASN A 9 0.63 4.27 -0.94
CA ASN A 9 1.31 3.44 -1.93
C ASN A 9 1.34 4.13 -3.29
N GLU A 10 2.45 4.80 -3.59
CA GLU A 10 2.63 5.57 -4.82
C GLU A 10 2.55 4.70 -6.08
N ASN A 11 3.04 3.46 -6.04
CA ASN A 11 2.99 2.54 -7.17
C ASN A 11 1.55 2.13 -7.52
N LEU A 12 0.73 1.85 -6.51
CA LEU A 12 -0.68 1.54 -6.71
C LEU A 12 -1.45 2.78 -7.17
N TYR A 13 -1.15 3.95 -6.59
CA TYR A 13 -1.70 5.22 -7.06
C TYR A 13 -1.41 5.43 -8.55
N ASP A 14 -0.15 5.36 -8.99
CA ASP A 14 0.22 5.64 -10.38
C ASP A 14 -0.49 4.67 -11.34
N THR A 15 -0.59 3.40 -10.95
CA THR A 15 -1.29 2.35 -11.70
C THR A 15 -2.78 2.69 -11.86
N TYR A 16 -3.48 2.91 -10.74
CA TYR A 16 -4.93 3.09 -10.77
C TYR A 16 -5.35 4.48 -11.25
N TYR A 17 -4.54 5.50 -10.99
CA TYR A 17 -4.73 6.83 -11.55
C TYR A 17 -4.64 6.81 -13.07
N ALA A 18 -3.69 6.08 -13.65
CA ALA A 18 -3.59 5.92 -15.09
C ALA A 18 -4.83 5.23 -15.67
N PHE A 19 -5.39 4.22 -15.00
CA PHE A 19 -6.64 3.58 -15.44
C PHE A 19 -7.86 4.50 -15.33
N ALA A 20 -8.00 5.22 -14.21
CA ALA A 20 -9.09 6.17 -14.02
C ALA A 20 -9.03 7.31 -15.04
N SER A 21 -7.82 7.80 -15.33
CA SER A 21 -7.59 8.89 -16.29
C SER A 21 -7.64 8.42 -17.75
N ALA A 22 -7.33 7.17 -18.06
CA ALA A 22 -7.48 6.62 -19.42
C ALA A 22 -8.96 6.54 -19.85
N GLY A 23 -9.90 6.41 -18.90
CA GLY A 23 -11.33 6.58 -19.14
C GLY A 23 -11.71 8.03 -19.47
N GLN A 24 -10.87 9.00 -19.10
CA GLN A 24 -10.96 10.41 -19.50
C GLN A 24 -10.10 10.65 -20.75
N ALA A 25 -10.48 10.10 -21.89
CA ALA A 25 -9.92 10.51 -23.18
C ALA A 25 -10.36 11.97 -23.47
N VAL A 26 -9.69 12.95 -22.86
CA VAL A 26 -9.88 14.38 -23.09
C VAL A 26 -8.52 15.00 -23.38
N GLU A 27 -8.35 15.39 -24.65
CA GLU A 27 -7.32 16.26 -25.23
C GLU A 27 -6.28 16.87 -24.26
N PHE A 28 -5.10 16.25 -24.20
CA PHE A 28 -3.89 16.98 -23.82
C PHE A 28 -3.52 17.93 -24.96
N LYS A 29 -3.90 19.21 -24.86
CA LYS A 29 -3.25 20.27 -25.65
C LYS A 29 -1.85 20.45 -25.09
N GLU A 30 -0.86 20.00 -25.87
CA GLU A 30 0.59 20.23 -25.78
C GLU A 30 1.11 20.74 -24.43
N ILE A 31 1.67 19.83 -23.66
CA ILE A 31 2.59 20.17 -22.58
C ILE A 31 3.99 19.99 -23.14
N GLU A 32 4.58 21.06 -23.68
CA GLU A 32 6.02 21.11 -23.96
C GLU A 32 6.78 21.09 -22.63
N SER A 33 7.22 19.91 -22.23
CA SER A 33 8.21 19.71 -21.17
C SER A 33 9.60 19.88 -21.77
N GLN A 34 10.16 21.10 -21.74
CA GLN A 34 11.61 21.24 -21.88
C GLN A 34 12.27 20.88 -20.56
N THR A 35 12.68 19.62 -20.47
CA THR A 35 13.66 19.18 -19.50
C THR A 35 15.02 19.49 -20.10
N ASP A 36 15.77 20.45 -19.55
CA ASP A 36 17.22 20.45 -19.78
C ASP A 36 18.00 20.98 -18.58
N LYS A 37 18.94 20.12 -18.15
CA LYS A 37 19.99 20.41 -17.19
C LYS A 37 20.95 21.41 -17.82
N GLY A 38 21.05 22.60 -17.22
CA GLY A 38 22.21 23.48 -17.36
C GLY A 38 22.27 24.28 -18.67
N ALA A 39 21.79 25.52 -18.65
CA ALA A 39 22.39 26.62 -19.42
C ALA A 39 21.93 27.96 -18.83
N GLN A 40 22.90 28.78 -18.46
CA GLN A 40 22.70 30.20 -18.22
C GLN A 40 22.43 30.85 -19.59
N LEU A 41 21.17 31.17 -19.90
CA LEU A 41 20.80 31.91 -21.10
C LEU A 41 19.97 33.13 -20.70
N GLY A 42 20.66 34.26 -20.56
CA GLY A 42 19.99 35.55 -20.69
C GLY A 42 19.65 35.77 -22.17
N PHE A 43 18.44 36.23 -22.47
CA PHE A 43 18.16 37.02 -23.66
C PHE A 43 16.95 37.94 -23.44
N ASP A 44 17.12 39.12 -24.03
CA ASP A 44 16.36 40.35 -24.04
C ASP A 44 14.83 40.26 -23.96
N SER A 45 14.27 40.99 -22.98
CA SER A 45 12.88 41.41 -22.98
C SER A 45 12.71 42.71 -23.79
N THR A 46 12.33 42.58 -25.06
CA THR A 46 11.81 43.72 -25.84
C THR A 46 10.33 43.50 -26.20
N GLN A 47 9.50 44.24 -25.46
CA GLN A 47 8.23 44.89 -25.82
C GLN A 47 6.92 44.11 -26.15
N ILE A 48 5.94 44.39 -25.28
CA ILE A 48 4.62 45.01 -25.53
C ILE A 48 3.59 44.22 -26.36
N GLY A 49 2.43 43.92 -25.74
CA GLY A 49 1.16 43.82 -26.47
C GLY A 49 0.07 42.97 -25.84
N LEU A 50 -0.83 43.61 -25.08
CA LEU A 50 -2.28 43.32 -24.96
C LEU A 50 -2.76 41.87 -24.78
N GLY A 51 -3.04 41.53 -23.52
CA GLY A 51 -3.86 40.40 -23.12
C GLY A 51 -3.40 39.87 -21.79
N LYS A 52 -4.06 40.24 -20.69
CA LYS A 52 -3.74 39.68 -19.35
C LYS A 52 -4.13 38.20 -19.31
N SER A 53 -3.29 37.33 -19.86
CA SER A 53 -3.17 35.95 -19.41
C SER A 53 -2.18 35.98 -18.26
N SER A 54 -2.69 36.02 -17.03
CA SER A 54 -1.87 35.69 -15.87
C SER A 54 -1.57 34.19 -15.96
N VAL A 55 -0.48 33.85 -16.63
CA VAL A 55 0.10 32.51 -16.54
C VAL A 55 0.64 32.40 -15.11
N ILE A 56 -0.19 31.88 -14.22
CA ILE A 56 0.23 31.45 -12.90
C ILE A 56 1.14 30.25 -13.15
N LYS A 57 2.45 30.49 -13.21
CA LYS A 57 3.46 29.43 -13.14
C LYS A 57 3.46 28.92 -11.70
N GLY A 58 2.52 28.03 -11.40
CA GLY A 58 2.59 27.19 -10.23
C GLY A 58 3.49 26.01 -10.55
N GLU A 59 4.54 25.80 -9.75
CA GLU A 59 5.16 24.48 -9.70
C GLU A 59 4.13 23.52 -9.11
N ILE A 60 3.81 22.43 -9.83
CA ILE A 60 3.02 21.35 -9.26
C ILE A 60 3.90 20.69 -8.21
N ILE A 61 3.68 21.02 -6.94
CA ILE A 61 4.28 20.29 -5.83
C ILE A 61 3.60 18.92 -5.80
N SER A 62 4.21 17.94 -6.46
CA SER A 62 3.75 16.56 -6.53
C SER A 62 4.07 15.83 -5.22
N ASN A 63 3.42 16.21 -4.13
CA ASN A 63 3.49 15.48 -2.85
C ASN A 63 2.32 14.49 -2.71
N ALA A 64 2.47 13.50 -1.81
CA ALA A 64 1.47 12.44 -1.59
C ALA A 64 0.03 12.97 -1.32
N PRO A 65 -0.20 14.02 -0.49
CA PRO A 65 -1.53 14.59 -0.34
C PRO A 65 -2.13 15.13 -1.65
N SER A 66 -1.33 15.83 -2.45
CA SER A 66 -1.81 16.39 -3.73
C SER A 66 -2.14 15.30 -4.74
N LYS A 67 -1.37 14.21 -4.74
CA LYS A 67 -1.65 13.00 -5.54
C LYS A 67 -2.97 12.37 -5.10
N LEU A 68 -3.14 12.10 -3.81
CA LEU A 68 -4.37 11.51 -3.27
C LEU A 68 -5.62 12.31 -3.66
N ILE A 69 -5.60 13.64 -3.47
CA ILE A 69 -6.70 14.54 -3.87
C ILE A 69 -7.02 14.40 -5.37
N SER A 70 -5.98 14.35 -6.20
CA SER A 70 -6.16 14.25 -7.65
C SER A 70 -6.77 12.91 -8.06
N PHE A 71 -6.41 11.83 -7.35
CA PHE A 71 -6.99 10.52 -7.57
C PHE A 71 -8.43 10.41 -7.08
N GLU A 72 -8.76 10.87 -5.88
CA GLU A 72 -10.15 10.90 -5.41
C GLU A 72 -11.05 11.62 -6.42
N ARG A 73 -10.58 12.76 -6.96
CA ARG A 73 -11.31 13.51 -7.99
C ARG A 73 -11.50 12.73 -9.29
N SER A 74 -10.52 11.94 -9.73
CA SER A 74 -10.64 11.14 -10.95
C SER A 74 -11.57 9.94 -10.78
N LEU A 75 -11.80 9.50 -9.53
CA LEU A 75 -12.69 8.39 -9.19
C LEU A 75 -14.19 8.78 -9.09
N VAL A 76 -14.53 10.05 -8.82
CA VAL A 76 -15.93 10.49 -8.61
C VAL A 76 -16.89 10.08 -9.74
N HIS A 77 -16.40 9.98 -10.97
CA HIS A 77 -17.20 9.62 -12.14
C HIS A 77 -16.93 8.19 -12.65
N ASN A 78 -16.26 7.36 -11.86
CA ASN A 78 -15.91 6.00 -12.23
C ASN A 78 -16.98 5.02 -11.73
N ASP A 79 -17.62 4.28 -12.64
CA ASP A 79 -18.65 3.28 -12.30
C ASP A 79 -18.16 2.15 -11.37
N TYR A 80 -16.83 1.95 -11.31
CA TYR A 80 -16.18 0.97 -10.45
C TYR A 80 -15.70 1.57 -9.12
N PHE A 81 -15.98 2.85 -8.86
CA PHE A 81 -15.72 3.49 -7.57
C PHE A 81 -16.97 3.46 -6.69
N VAL A 82 -16.80 3.11 -5.41
CA VAL A 82 -17.85 3.18 -4.38
C VAL A 82 -17.36 4.00 -3.21
N ASP A 83 -18.10 5.04 -2.87
CA ASP A 83 -17.78 5.95 -1.78
C ASP A 83 -18.78 5.74 -0.63
N PHE A 84 -18.34 5.02 0.40
CA PHE A 84 -19.17 4.78 1.59
C PHE A 84 -19.28 6.01 2.48
N GLU A 85 -18.38 6.99 2.33
CA GLU A 85 -18.37 8.24 3.09
C GLU A 85 -19.37 9.29 2.56
N ALA A 86 -19.80 9.17 1.30
CA ALA A 86 -20.68 10.14 0.66
C ALA A 86 -22.16 10.03 1.11
N GLY A 87 -22.51 9.05 1.94
CA GLY A 87 -23.85 8.89 2.53
C GLY A 87 -24.92 8.24 1.63
N ASP A 88 -24.61 7.96 0.37
CA ASP A 88 -25.52 7.36 -0.64
C ASP A 88 -25.11 5.91 -1.03
N ALA A 89 -24.49 5.16 -0.10
CA ALA A 89 -24.10 3.79 -0.38
C ALA A 89 -25.34 2.87 -0.39
N PHE A 90 -25.99 2.76 -1.55
CA PHE A 90 -26.98 1.71 -1.83
C PHE A 90 -26.38 0.30 -1.88
N ARG A 91 -25.06 0.17 -1.70
CA ARG A 91 -24.30 -1.08 -1.78
C ARG A 91 -23.72 -1.39 -0.41
N GLU A 92 -23.69 -2.66 -0.06
CA GLU A 92 -22.98 -3.14 1.12
C GLU A 92 -21.53 -3.49 0.73
N ILE A 93 -20.64 -3.59 1.71
CA ILE A 93 -19.22 -3.93 1.46
C ILE A 93 -19.10 -5.32 0.81
N GLU A 94 -20.03 -6.21 1.13
CA GLU A 94 -20.21 -7.55 0.59
C GLU A 94 -20.42 -7.57 -0.94
N ASP A 95 -20.99 -6.50 -1.50
CA ASP A 95 -21.26 -6.39 -2.94
C ASP A 95 -20.00 -6.01 -3.76
N LEU A 96 -18.89 -5.73 -3.09
CA LEU A 96 -17.65 -5.31 -3.72
C LEU A 96 -17.01 -6.44 -4.54
N SER A 97 -16.81 -6.17 -5.84
CA SER A 97 -16.17 -7.10 -6.76
C SER A 97 -14.71 -6.73 -7.06
N ARG A 98 -13.92 -7.69 -7.54
CA ARG A 98 -12.47 -7.60 -7.83
C ARG A 98 -11.98 -6.39 -8.66
N ARG A 99 -12.85 -5.65 -9.32
CA ARG A 99 -12.48 -4.48 -10.14
C ARG A 99 -12.76 -3.15 -9.46
N MET A 100 -13.37 -3.19 -8.27
CA MET A 100 -13.89 -2.01 -7.63
C MET A 100 -12.83 -1.37 -6.75
N ILE A 101 -12.84 -0.05 -6.75
CA ILE A 101 -12.13 0.80 -5.79
C ILE A 101 -13.18 1.32 -4.84
N PHE A 102 -12.88 1.34 -3.55
CA PHE A 102 -13.78 1.89 -2.57
C PHE A 102 -13.06 2.79 -1.59
N ARG A 103 -13.83 3.72 -1.02
CA ARG A 103 -13.43 4.57 0.09
C ARG A 103 -14.39 4.33 1.25
N ALA A 104 -13.86 3.97 2.41
CA ALA A 104 -14.64 3.73 3.61
C ALA A 104 -13.82 3.98 4.87
N THR A 105 -14.47 4.42 5.93
CA THR A 105 -13.92 4.46 7.28
C THR A 105 -13.79 3.03 7.81
N LEU A 106 -12.55 2.59 8.00
CA LEU A 106 -12.23 1.23 8.42
C LEU A 106 -11.07 1.26 9.42
N PRO A 107 -11.32 0.97 10.70
CA PRO A 107 -10.24 0.75 11.66
C PRO A 107 -9.50 -0.56 11.31
N LEU A 108 -8.19 -0.50 11.17
CA LEU A 108 -7.36 -1.62 10.74
C LEU A 108 -6.48 -2.09 11.91
N LYS A 109 -6.67 -3.34 12.31
CA LYS A 109 -5.88 -3.98 13.37
C LYS A 109 -4.69 -4.71 12.76
N ILE A 110 -3.53 -4.58 13.37
CA ILE A 110 -2.39 -5.47 13.09
C ILE A 110 -2.64 -6.77 13.84
N HIS A 111 -2.43 -7.91 13.18
CA HIS A 111 -2.69 -9.19 13.83
C HIS A 111 -1.74 -9.45 15.01
N GLU A 112 -2.26 -9.74 16.20
CA GLU A 112 -1.47 -9.90 17.44
C GLU A 112 -0.36 -10.96 17.35
N ALA A 113 -0.58 -12.02 16.57
CA ALA A 113 0.44 -13.05 16.35
C ALA A 113 1.64 -12.56 15.51
N PHE A 114 1.51 -11.39 14.88
CA PHE A 114 2.56 -10.73 14.12
C PHE A 114 3.37 -9.83 15.06
N ASP A 115 4.49 -10.37 15.53
CA ASP A 115 5.54 -9.59 16.19
C ASP A 115 6.76 -9.59 15.26
N MET A 116 7.04 -8.44 14.63
CA MET A 116 8.12 -8.33 13.66
C MET A 116 9.48 -8.66 14.27
N TYR A 117 9.73 -8.26 15.51
CA TYR A 117 10.99 -8.52 16.19
C TYR A 117 11.16 -10.01 16.45
N GLU A 118 10.15 -10.65 17.04
CA GLU A 118 10.19 -12.08 17.33
C GLU A 118 10.21 -12.93 16.07
N VAL A 119 9.42 -12.58 15.05
CA VAL A 119 9.42 -13.27 13.74
C VAL A 119 10.83 -13.19 13.12
N THR A 120 11.42 -12.00 13.07
CA THR A 120 12.78 -11.79 12.55
C THR A 120 13.82 -12.56 13.35
N ARG A 121 13.75 -12.52 14.68
CA ARG A 121 14.68 -13.20 15.58
C ARG A 121 14.61 -14.72 15.41
N LEU A 122 13.40 -15.28 15.36
CA LEU A 122 13.16 -16.71 15.17
C LEU A 122 13.65 -17.16 13.78
N MET A 123 13.34 -16.40 12.73
CA MET A 123 13.80 -16.77 11.40
C MET A 123 15.32 -16.67 11.26
N LYS A 124 15.96 -15.64 11.85
CA LYS A 124 17.43 -15.52 11.90
C LYS A 124 18.06 -16.75 12.55
N SER A 125 17.57 -17.13 13.73
CA SER A 125 18.04 -18.30 14.45
C SER A 125 17.91 -19.56 13.59
N LYS A 126 16.83 -19.69 12.83
CA LYS A 126 16.57 -20.88 12.01
C LYS A 126 17.39 -20.93 10.73
N LEU A 127 17.70 -19.80 10.10
CA LEU A 127 18.65 -19.74 8.99
C LEU A 127 20.06 -20.18 9.42
N LEU A 128 20.48 -19.77 10.62
CA LEU A 128 21.74 -20.21 11.22
C LEU A 128 21.73 -21.72 11.48
N ASP A 129 20.65 -22.24 12.10
CA ASP A 129 20.50 -23.69 12.36
C ASP A 129 20.52 -24.51 11.05
N ALA A 130 19.92 -23.99 9.98
CA ALA A 130 19.87 -24.63 8.67
C ALA A 130 21.19 -24.53 7.88
N GLY A 131 22.21 -23.83 8.41
CA GLY A 131 23.49 -23.62 7.74
C GLY A 131 23.41 -22.74 6.48
N LEU A 132 22.32 -21.98 6.34
CA LEU A 132 22.09 -21.04 5.24
C LEU A 132 22.70 -19.66 5.52
N MET A 133 23.11 -19.43 6.75
CA MET A 133 23.75 -18.23 7.24
C MET A 133 24.89 -18.66 8.17
N GLY A 134 26.09 -18.13 7.96
CA GLY A 134 27.24 -18.32 8.84
C GLY A 134 27.22 -17.37 10.05
N SER A 135 28.32 -17.37 10.81
CA SER A 135 28.53 -16.56 12.02
C SER A 135 29.52 -15.39 11.82
N THR A 136 29.78 -14.99 10.58
CA THR A 136 30.76 -13.99 10.12
C THR A 136 30.09 -12.70 9.62
N SER A 137 30.87 -11.65 9.34
CA SER A 137 30.33 -10.35 8.90
C SER A 137 29.57 -10.39 7.57
N ASP A 138 29.92 -11.32 6.67
CA ASP A 138 29.22 -11.55 5.40
C ASP A 138 27.76 -12.00 5.61
N ASP A 139 27.46 -12.52 6.80
CA ASP A 139 26.13 -12.98 7.17
C ASP A 139 25.18 -11.84 7.54
N ALA A 140 25.70 -10.66 7.89
CA ALA A 140 24.87 -9.48 8.08
C ALA A 140 24.33 -8.94 6.74
N ASP A 141 25.16 -8.97 5.69
CA ASP A 141 24.75 -8.55 4.35
C ASP A 141 23.81 -9.58 3.70
N LEU A 142 24.07 -10.88 3.91
CA LEU A 142 23.13 -11.96 3.55
C LEU A 142 21.82 -11.85 4.34
N PHE A 143 21.88 -11.45 5.61
CA PHE A 143 20.70 -11.24 6.44
C PHE A 143 19.85 -10.09 5.95
N ASN A 144 20.45 -8.96 5.61
CA ASN A 144 19.75 -7.82 5.04
C ASN A 144 19.26 -8.08 3.61
N MET A 145 19.94 -8.96 2.84
CA MET A 145 19.47 -9.37 1.52
C MET A 145 18.25 -10.30 1.61
N VAL A 146 18.22 -11.20 2.59
CA VAL A 146 17.11 -12.14 2.82
C VAL A 146 15.92 -11.44 3.49
N PHE A 147 16.20 -10.58 4.47
CA PHE A 147 15.26 -9.70 5.14
C PHE A 147 15.45 -8.28 4.64
N ASP A 148 14.89 -8.01 3.47
CA ASP A 148 14.70 -6.63 3.02
C ASP A 148 13.58 -6.01 3.88
N PHE A 149 13.97 -5.46 5.04
CA PHE A 149 13.05 -4.94 6.05
C PHE A 149 12.09 -3.88 5.51
N ASP A 150 12.54 -3.12 4.50
CA ASP A 150 11.72 -2.11 3.82
C ASP A 150 10.58 -2.75 3.00
N LYS A 151 10.76 -4.00 2.56
CA LYS A 151 9.75 -4.79 1.83
C LYS A 151 8.84 -5.62 2.74
N VAL A 152 9.00 -5.50 4.06
CA VAL A 152 8.15 -6.21 5.01
C VAL A 152 6.69 -5.81 4.80
N LYS A 153 5.84 -6.83 4.83
CA LYS A 153 4.40 -6.69 4.72
C LYS A 153 3.75 -6.88 6.07
N LEU A 154 3.14 -5.84 6.60
CA LEU A 154 2.37 -5.86 7.83
C LEU A 154 0.96 -6.39 7.52
N PRO A 155 0.53 -7.50 8.15
CA PRO A 155 -0.82 -8.00 7.98
C PRO A 155 -1.80 -7.16 8.78
N VAL A 156 -2.72 -6.50 8.06
CA VAL A 156 -3.79 -5.71 8.66
C VAL A 156 -5.14 -6.30 8.31
N TYR A 157 -6.10 -6.17 9.21
CA TYR A 157 -7.45 -6.64 8.99
C TYR A 157 -8.48 -5.79 9.74
N ASN A 158 -9.69 -5.75 9.20
CA ASN A 158 -10.90 -5.31 9.89
C ASN A 158 -11.86 -6.49 9.96
N ASN A 159 -12.38 -6.76 11.15
CA ASN A 159 -13.34 -7.83 11.42
C ASN A 159 -14.57 -7.31 12.17
N ASP A 160 -14.86 -6.02 12.07
CA ASP A 160 -15.99 -5.41 12.78
C ASP A 160 -17.32 -5.64 12.02
N MET A 161 -17.22 -6.08 10.77
CA MET A 161 -18.34 -6.47 9.89
C MET A 161 -18.45 -8.00 9.78
N ASP A 162 -19.55 -8.50 9.21
CA ASP A 162 -19.74 -9.93 8.95
C ASP A 162 -18.70 -10.50 7.96
N THR A 163 -18.14 -9.63 7.11
CA THR A 163 -17.08 -9.94 6.15
C THR A 163 -15.74 -9.38 6.61
N LEU A 164 -14.71 -10.25 6.67
CA LEU A 164 -13.35 -9.85 7.03
C LEU A 164 -12.70 -9.09 5.87
N ILE A 165 -12.27 -7.86 6.08
CA ILE A 165 -11.41 -7.14 5.12
C ILE A 165 -9.97 -7.29 5.57
N PHE A 166 -9.07 -7.69 4.67
CA PHE A 166 -7.65 -7.79 5.03
C PHE A 166 -6.72 -7.33 3.91
N SER A 167 -5.54 -6.89 4.31
CA SER A 167 -4.51 -6.39 3.42
C SER A 167 -3.12 -6.65 4.02
N LYS A 168 -2.11 -6.40 3.19
CA LYS A 168 -0.69 -6.51 3.54
C LYS A 168 -0.03 -5.17 3.24
N LEU A 169 0.11 -4.32 4.25
CA LEU A 169 0.71 -2.99 4.11
C LEU A 169 2.22 -3.13 3.95
N HIS A 170 2.78 -2.47 2.95
CA HIS A 170 4.23 -2.39 2.80
C HIS A 170 4.81 -1.37 3.79
N ARG A 171 5.83 -1.76 4.56
CA ARG A 171 6.43 -0.89 5.58
C ARG A 171 7.00 0.40 4.99
N ASP A 172 7.62 0.33 3.81
CA ASP A 172 8.14 1.49 3.05
C ASP A 172 7.07 2.53 2.66
N CYS A 173 5.79 2.16 2.65
CA CYS A 173 4.68 3.03 2.29
C CYS A 173 3.97 3.63 3.53
N LEU A 174 4.33 3.21 4.75
CA LEU A 174 3.84 3.82 5.97
C LEU A 174 4.54 5.16 6.22
N LEU A 175 3.76 6.16 6.63
CA LEU A 175 4.23 7.51 6.96
C LEU A 175 4.26 7.76 8.48
N ILE A 176 3.94 6.72 9.26
CA ILE A 176 3.97 6.68 10.72
C ILE A 176 5.08 5.75 11.22
N GLU A 177 5.54 5.99 12.44
CA GLU A 177 6.52 5.16 13.11
C GLU A 177 5.90 3.94 13.80
N GLU A 178 6.71 2.96 14.20
CA GLU A 178 6.20 1.71 14.81
C GLU A 178 5.45 1.94 16.13
N ASN A 179 5.85 2.96 16.89
CA ASN A 179 5.19 3.36 18.13
C ASN A 179 3.86 4.08 17.91
N GLU A 180 3.47 4.31 16.66
CA GLU A 180 2.24 4.98 16.24
C GLU A 180 1.31 3.99 15.50
N PHE A 181 1.61 2.69 15.49
CA PHE A 181 0.77 1.70 14.81
C PHE A 181 -0.65 1.62 15.37
N ASP A 182 -0.85 2.00 16.64
CA ASP A 182 -2.18 2.13 17.25
C ASP A 182 -3.06 3.15 16.50
N GLU A 183 -2.46 4.12 15.78
CA GLU A 183 -3.21 5.06 14.93
C GLU A 183 -3.96 4.36 13.80
N LEU A 184 -3.53 3.17 13.35
CA LEU A 184 -4.23 2.39 12.32
C LEU A 184 -5.59 1.85 12.82
N GLU A 185 -5.72 1.65 14.13
CA GLU A 185 -6.95 1.15 14.77
C GLU A 185 -8.00 2.24 14.96
N GLU A 186 -7.67 3.51 14.72
CA GLU A 186 -8.63 4.61 14.72
C GLU A 186 -9.57 4.54 13.50
N ASP A 187 -10.65 5.32 13.54
CA ASP A 187 -11.62 5.47 12.45
C ASP A 187 -11.01 6.23 11.25
N ASN A 188 -10.08 5.56 10.56
CA ASN A 188 -9.36 6.09 9.40
C ASN A 188 -10.11 5.85 8.11
N ILE A 189 -10.00 6.79 7.18
CA ILE A 189 -10.49 6.63 5.81
C ILE A 189 -9.48 5.77 5.04
N VAL A 190 -9.95 4.64 4.54
CA VAL A 190 -9.18 3.71 3.71
C VAL A 190 -9.66 3.81 2.27
N LEU A 191 -8.74 4.15 1.37
CA LEU A 191 -8.94 4.07 -0.07
C LEU A 191 -8.25 2.82 -0.59
N ALA A 192 -9.03 1.84 -1.06
CA ALA A 192 -8.50 0.55 -1.44
C ALA A 192 -9.18 -0.03 -2.68
N LYS A 193 -8.48 -0.93 -3.36
CA LYS A 193 -9.00 -1.69 -4.49
C LYS A 193 -9.21 -3.14 -4.08
N VAL A 194 -10.34 -3.73 -4.46
CA VAL A 194 -10.63 -5.14 -4.19
C VAL A 194 -9.70 -6.03 -5.01
N LYS A 195 -8.88 -6.84 -4.37
CA LYS A 195 -7.98 -7.77 -5.06
C LYS A 195 -8.65 -9.11 -5.33
N LYS A 196 -9.36 -9.64 -4.33
CA LYS A 196 -10.04 -10.94 -4.41
C LYS A 196 -11.05 -11.09 -3.27
N THR A 197 -12.15 -11.78 -3.54
CA THR A 197 -13.13 -12.20 -2.54
C THR A 197 -12.99 -13.71 -2.28
N TYR A 198 -13.27 -14.12 -1.06
CA TYR A 198 -13.13 -15.48 -0.56
C TYR A 198 -14.41 -15.91 0.16
N ASP A 199 -14.93 -17.08 -0.22
CA ASP A 199 -16.03 -17.74 0.47
C ASP A 199 -15.45 -18.81 1.41
N GLY A 200 -15.45 -18.52 2.73
CA GLY A 200 -14.88 -19.41 3.76
C GLY A 200 -13.38 -19.22 4.04
N ALA A 201 -12.70 -20.30 4.45
CA ALA A 201 -11.36 -20.23 5.03
C ALA A 201 -10.29 -19.55 4.16
N VAL A 202 -9.63 -18.53 4.72
CA VAL A 202 -8.58 -17.73 4.08
C VAL A 202 -7.33 -17.64 4.96
N THR A 203 -6.16 -17.59 4.31
CA THR A 203 -4.88 -17.27 4.96
C THR A 203 -4.63 -15.76 4.83
N LEU A 204 -4.69 -15.03 5.94
CA LEU A 204 -4.42 -13.59 5.97
C LEU A 204 -2.93 -13.33 5.69
N PHE A 205 -2.09 -14.11 6.35
CA PHE A 205 -0.66 -13.91 6.35
C PHE A 205 0.08 -15.22 6.58
N ASP A 206 1.13 -15.45 5.80
CA ASP A 206 2.02 -16.59 5.95
C ASP A 206 3.44 -16.05 6.07
N PRO A 207 4.01 -16.01 7.29
CA PRO A 207 5.32 -15.40 7.50
C PRO A 207 6.41 -15.98 6.57
N LEU A 208 6.37 -17.28 6.28
CA LEU A 208 7.36 -17.94 5.44
C LEU A 208 7.21 -17.62 3.94
N LYS A 209 6.01 -17.22 3.51
CA LYS A 209 5.76 -16.78 2.13
C LYS A 209 5.89 -15.28 1.95
N ASP A 210 5.49 -14.51 2.96
CA ASP A 210 5.29 -13.07 2.85
C ASP A 210 6.49 -12.24 3.30
N PHE A 211 7.30 -12.71 4.26
CA PHE A 211 8.55 -12.03 4.65
C PHE A 211 9.75 -12.40 3.79
N MET A 212 9.74 -13.61 3.25
CA MET A 212 10.94 -14.25 2.76
C MET A 212 10.93 -14.34 1.24
N ASN A 213 11.90 -13.66 0.61
CA ASN A 213 12.29 -13.93 -0.79
C ASN A 213 13.05 -15.27 -0.92
N LEU A 214 12.70 -16.26 -0.09
CA LEU A 214 13.30 -17.57 -0.13
C LEU A 214 12.81 -18.35 -1.35
N ASP A 215 13.73 -19.09 -1.95
CA ASP A 215 13.38 -20.05 -2.98
C ASP A 215 12.52 -21.19 -2.39
N SER A 216 11.77 -21.87 -3.27
CA SER A 216 10.81 -22.89 -2.87
C SER A 216 11.43 -24.08 -2.11
N ASN A 217 12.72 -24.37 -2.28
CA ASN A 217 13.36 -25.50 -1.59
C ASN A 217 13.73 -25.13 -0.16
N THR A 218 14.30 -23.93 0.03
CA THR A 218 14.60 -23.39 1.37
C THR A 218 13.33 -23.26 2.21
N ARG A 219 12.23 -22.81 1.60
CA ARG A 219 10.93 -22.73 2.28
C ARG A 219 10.42 -24.10 2.77
N LYS A 220 10.57 -25.17 1.98
CA LYS A 220 10.11 -26.52 2.36
C LYS A 220 10.89 -27.10 3.54
N ILE A 221 12.20 -26.86 3.57
CA ILE A 221 13.06 -27.26 4.69
C ILE A 221 12.59 -26.55 5.96
N MET A 222 12.33 -25.25 5.85
CA MET A 222 11.78 -24.42 6.92
C MET A 222 10.40 -24.86 7.37
N GLU A 223 9.44 -25.07 6.46
CA GLU A 223 8.07 -25.52 6.79
C GLU A 223 8.06 -26.83 7.60
N SER A 224 8.99 -27.75 7.31
CA SER A 224 9.10 -29.03 8.01
C SER A 224 9.58 -28.93 9.47
N ASP A 225 10.34 -27.88 9.80
CA ASP A 225 10.86 -27.61 11.16
C ASP A 225 10.01 -26.59 11.94
N ILE A 226 9.32 -25.69 11.24
CA ILE A 226 8.76 -24.44 11.79
C ILE A 226 7.30 -24.54 12.26
N GLY A 227 6.55 -25.55 11.81
CA GLY A 227 5.11 -25.68 12.10
C GLY A 227 4.71 -25.76 13.59
N SER A 228 5.67 -25.75 14.51
CA SER A 228 5.47 -25.80 15.97
C SER A 228 5.48 -24.43 16.68
N HIS A 229 5.97 -23.35 16.05
CA HIS A 229 6.07 -22.03 16.66
C HIS A 229 4.92 -21.13 16.19
N LYS A 230 4.08 -20.67 17.13
CA LYS A 230 2.87 -19.89 16.85
C LYS A 230 3.12 -18.65 15.98
N GLN A 231 4.26 -17.97 16.15
CA GLN A 231 4.63 -16.74 15.45
C GLN A 231 4.99 -16.94 13.97
N LEU A 232 5.31 -18.17 13.56
CA LEU A 232 5.67 -18.51 12.18
C LEU A 232 4.61 -19.37 11.48
N GLN A 233 3.51 -19.67 12.17
CA GLN A 233 2.36 -20.34 11.56
C GLN A 233 1.58 -19.36 10.68
N PRO A 234 1.00 -19.82 9.57
CA PRO A 234 0.10 -18.99 8.80
C PRO A 234 -1.13 -18.62 9.65
N ILE A 235 -1.57 -17.39 9.50
CA ILE A 235 -2.75 -16.83 10.15
C ILE A 235 -3.96 -17.17 9.29
N TYR A 236 -4.89 -17.95 9.85
CA TYR A 236 -6.10 -18.39 9.17
C TYR A 236 -7.35 -17.80 9.81
N HIS A 237 -8.34 -17.46 9.00
CA HIS A 237 -9.70 -17.17 9.44
C HIS A 237 -10.71 -17.99 8.64
N ASP A 238 -11.75 -18.49 9.31
CA ASP A 238 -12.83 -19.28 8.71
C ASP A 238 -14.10 -18.43 8.54
N THR A 239 -13.97 -17.34 7.79
CA THR A 239 -15.05 -16.38 7.52
C THR A 239 -14.92 -15.87 6.09
N ASN A 240 -16.03 -15.41 5.51
CA ASN A 240 -15.97 -14.71 4.23
C ASN A 240 -15.00 -13.52 4.34
N ALA A 241 -14.22 -13.31 3.29
CA ALA A 241 -13.17 -12.31 3.33
C ALA A 241 -12.95 -11.60 2.01
N ILE A 242 -12.52 -10.35 2.10
CA ILE A 242 -12.13 -9.50 0.98
C ILE A 242 -10.67 -9.12 1.17
N GLU A 243 -9.81 -9.63 0.30
CA GLU A 243 -8.43 -9.17 0.19
C GLU A 243 -8.42 -7.88 -0.63
N VAL A 244 -7.84 -6.83 -0.06
CA VAL A 244 -7.77 -5.50 -0.69
C VAL A 244 -6.31 -5.07 -0.88
N GLU A 245 -6.10 -4.24 -1.90
CA GLU A 245 -4.87 -3.49 -2.12
C GLU A 245 -5.11 -2.06 -1.64
N ILE A 246 -4.59 -1.74 -0.46
CA ILE A 246 -4.74 -0.40 0.13
C ILE A 246 -3.84 0.58 -0.63
N ILE A 247 -4.44 1.68 -1.09
CA ILE A 247 -3.77 2.74 -1.83
C ILE A 247 -3.38 3.86 -0.86
N ALA A 248 -4.29 4.23 0.04
CA ALA A 248 -4.05 5.25 1.05
C ALA A 248 -4.85 4.98 2.33
N ILE A 249 -4.29 5.41 3.46
CA ILE A 249 -4.96 5.50 4.78
C ILE A 249 -4.73 6.91 5.30
N TYR A 250 -5.79 7.60 5.70
CA TYR A 250 -5.72 8.98 6.15
C TYR A 250 -6.90 9.38 7.05
N THR A 251 -6.72 10.48 7.78
CA THR A 251 -7.79 11.20 8.49
C THR A 251 -8.06 12.57 7.88
#